data_AF-A0A7X7KYH6-F1
#
_entry.id   AF-A0A7X7KYH6-F1
#
_cell.length_a   1.000
_cell.length_b   1.000
_cell.length_c   1.000
_cell.angle_alpha   90.00
_cell.angle_beta   90.00
_cell.angle_gamma   90.00
#
_symmetry.space_group_name_H-M   'P 1'
#
loop_
_entity.id
_entity.type
_entity.pdbx_description
1 polymer ?
#
loop_
_entity_poly.entity_id
_entity_poly.type
_entity_poly.pdbx_seq_one_letter_code
_entity_poly.pdbx_strand_id
1 'polypeptide(L)' 'GFTLPFEAWFKGAMRPDVDHFCHGGASPVFDPRGLAALWRAYASGTIAWSRIWSLFMLDCWLKTHRIGSPS' A
#
# COMPACT_ATOMS: atom_id res chain seq x y z
N GLY A 1 -3.55 -1.10 27.32
CA GLY A 1 -3.85 -1.87 26.09
C GLY A 1 -2.72 -1.68 25.11
N PHE A 2 -2.40 -2.68 24.30
CA PHE A 2 -1.40 -2.58 23.23
C PHE A 2 -2.10 -2.27 21.91
N THR A 3 -1.73 -1.16 21.27
CA THR A 3 -2.20 -0.79 19.94
C THR A 3 -0.99 -0.70 19.04
N LEU A 4 -1.03 -1.40 17.91
CA LEU A 4 0.05 -1.35 16.94
C LEU A 4 0.11 0.05 16.30
N PRO A 5 1.30 0.66 16.19
CA PRO A 5 1.45 2.03 15.71
C PRO A 5 1.46 2.10 14.18
N PHE A 6 0.49 1.44 13.52
CA PHE A 6 0.41 1.33 12.07
C PHE A 6 0.40 2.69 11.36
N GLU A 7 -0.31 3.67 11.92
CA GLU A 7 -0.36 5.02 11.37
C GLU A 7 1.02 5.70 11.40
N ALA A 8 1.78 5.50 12.48
CA ALA A 8 3.12 6.07 12.60
C ALA A 8 4.10 5.39 11.63
N TRP A 9 3.97 4.08 11.40
CA TRP A 9 4.76 3.38 10.39
C TRP A 9 4.41 3.83 8.98
N PHE A 10 3.12 3.90 8.65
CA PHE A 10 2.62 4.39 7.37
C PHE A 10 3.12 5.80 7.05
N LYS A 11 3.01 6.72 8.01
CA LYS A 11 3.40 8.13 7.82
C LYS A 11 4.90 8.36 7.95
N GLY A 12 5.62 7.44 8.59
CA GLY A 12 7.04 7.55 8.90
C GLY A 12 7.86 6.52 8.14
N ALA A 13 8.38 5.53 8.87
CA ALA A 13 9.42 4.63 8.39
C ALA A 13 9.08 3.87 7.10
N MET A 14 7.81 3.53 6.88
CA MET A 14 7.38 2.75 5.72
C MET A 14 6.79 3.61 4.59
N ARG A 15 6.80 4.94 4.76
CA ARG A 15 6.30 5.86 3.74
C ARG A 15 6.95 5.61 2.36
N PRO A 16 8.27 5.43 2.22
CA PRO A 16 8.89 5.18 0.91
C PRO A 16 8.40 3.88 0.25
N ASP A 17 8.18 2.82 1.02
CA ASP A 17 7.71 1.53 0.49
C ASP A 17 6.26 1.61 0.01
N VAL A 18 5.43 2.33 0.77
CA VAL A 18 4.02 2.58 0.40
C VAL A 18 3.94 3.47 -0.84
N ASP A 19 4.76 4.52 -0.92
CA ASP A 19 4.85 5.37 -2.12
C ASP A 19 5.28 4.52 -3.33
N HIS A 20 6.31 3.68 -3.19
CA HIS A 20 6.74 2.78 -4.25
C HIS A 20 5.62 1.83 -4.70
N PHE A 21 4.89 1.23 -3.76
CA PHE A 21 3.72 0.40 -4.05
C PHE A 21 2.68 1.16 -4.90
N CYS A 22 2.33 2.38 -4.51
CA CYS A 22 1.34 3.20 -5.24
C CYS A 22 1.82 3.70 -6.61
N HIS A 23 3.15 3.75 -6.84
CA HIS A 23 3.76 4.32 -8.04
C HIS A 23 4.42 3.30 -8.98
N GLY A 24 4.09 2.01 -8.84
CA GLY A 24 4.48 0.98 -9.81
C GLY A 24 5.22 -0.22 -9.24
N GLY A 25 5.45 -0.25 -7.92
CA GLY A 25 6.03 -1.38 -7.21
C GLY A 25 5.05 -2.48 -6.82
N ALA A 26 3.76 -2.31 -7.12
CA ALA A 26 2.73 -3.28 -6.77
C ALA A 26 2.78 -4.54 -7.62
N SER A 27 2.28 -5.64 -7.06
CA SER A 27 2.10 -6.91 -7.77
C SER A 27 1.14 -6.75 -8.97
N PRO A 28 1.26 -7.58 -10.03
CA PRO A 28 0.45 -7.46 -11.24
C PRO A 28 -1.07 -7.60 -11.04
N VAL A 29 -1.50 -8.08 -9.87
CA VAL A 29 -2.91 -8.19 -9.47
C VAL A 29 -3.57 -6.81 -9.29
N PHE A 30 -2.78 -5.77 -9.01
CA PHE A 30 -3.30 -4.41 -8.83
C PHE A 30 -3.27 -3.62 -10.13
N ASP A 31 -4.33 -2.84 -10.38
CA ASP A 31 -4.32 -1.83 -11.44
C ASP A 31 -3.47 -0.61 -11.00
N PRO A 32 -2.36 -0.29 -11.70
CA PRO A 32 -1.50 0.84 -11.37
C PRO A 32 -2.25 2.18 -11.39
N ARG A 33 -3.26 2.32 -12.27
CA ARG A 33 -4.03 3.57 -12.36
C ARG A 33 -4.94 3.75 -11.14
N GLY A 34 -5.59 2.66 -10.72
CA GLY A 34 -6.36 2.61 -9.49
C GLY A 34 -5.53 2.96 -8.26
N LEU A 35 -4.33 2.39 -8.13
CA LEU A 35 -3.42 2.69 -7.02
C LEU A 35 -2.96 4.16 -7.00
N ALA A 36 -2.58 4.70 -8.15
CA ALA A 36 -2.19 6.12 -8.24
C ALA A 36 -3.37 7.06 -7.94
N ALA A 37 -4.59 6.71 -8.35
CA ALA A 37 -5.80 7.47 -8.01
C ALA A 37 -6.09 7.43 -6.49
N LEU A 38 -5.92 6.27 -5.89
CA LEU A 38 -6.13 6.06 -4.45
C LEU A 38 -5.08 6.84 -3.63
N TRP A 39 -3.83 6.88 -4.09
CA TRP A 39 -2.78 7.71 -3.51
C TRP A 39 -3.12 9.20 -3.55
N ARG A 40 -3.59 9.72 -4.69
CA ARG A 40 -4.04 11.12 -4.81
C ARG A 40 -5.23 11.43 -3.89
N ALA A 41 -6.19 10.51 -3.78
CA ALA A 41 -7.33 10.67 -2.88
C ALA A 41 -6.91 10.70 -1.39
N TYR A 42 -5.86 9.97 -1.02
CA TYR A 42 -5.29 10.08 0.32
C TYR A 42 -4.58 11.41 0.53
N ALA A 43 -3.77 11.85 -0.45
CA ALA A 43 -3.08 13.13 -0.40
C ALA A 43 -4.05 14.32 -0.31
N SER A 44 -5.24 14.23 -0.92
CA SER A 44 -6.31 15.23 -0.79
C SER A 44 -7.13 15.11 0.49
N GLY A 45 -6.85 14.12 1.36
CA GLY A 45 -7.61 13.87 2.59
C GLY A 45 -8.98 13.24 2.38
N THR A 46 -9.30 12.77 1.17
CA THR A 46 -10.60 12.18 0.81
C THR A 46 -10.76 10.76 1.34
N ILE A 47 -9.65 10.03 1.53
CA ILE A 47 -9.66 8.69 2.13
C ILE A 47 -8.66 8.60 3.28
N ALA A 48 -8.91 7.69 4.22
CA ALA A 48 -8.00 7.40 5.32
C ALA A 48 -6.77 6.58 4.85
N TRP A 49 -5.64 6.78 5.53
CA TRP A 49 -4.39 6.02 5.32
C TRP A 49 -4.59 4.50 5.41
N SER A 50 -5.53 4.06 6.25
CA SER A 50 -5.83 2.65 6.49
C SER A 50 -6.29 1.92 5.22
N ARG A 51 -6.93 2.61 4.26
CA ARG A 51 -7.30 2.01 2.98
C ARG A 51 -6.08 1.63 2.14
N ILE A 52 -5.09 2.51 2.07
CA ILE A 52 -3.82 2.21 1.38
C ILE A 52 -3.08 1.11 2.12
N TRP A 53 -3.03 1.21 3.45
CA TRP A 53 -2.32 0.25 4.29
C TRP A 53 -2.82 -1.19 4.11
N SER A 54 -4.13 -1.40 4.05
CA SER A 54 -4.70 -2.73 3.81
C SER A 54 -4.28 -3.31 2.45
N LEU A 55 -4.23 -2.50 1.40
CA LEU A 55 -3.80 -2.95 0.06
C LEU A 55 -2.29 -3.22 0.02
N PHE A 56 -1.51 -2.37 0.66
CA PHE A 56 -0.06 -2.56 0.78
C PHE A 56 0.27 -3.85 1.54
N MET A 57 -0.42 -4.14 2.66
CA MET A 57 -0.25 -5.40 3.39
C MET A 57 -0.64 -6.61 2.55
N LEU A 58 -1.70 -6.50 1.74
CA LEU A 58 -2.07 -7.55 0.79
C LEU A 58 -0.97 -7.77 -0.26
N ASP A 59 -0.39 -6.71 -0.80
CA ASP A 59 0.74 -6.81 -1.73
C ASP A 59 1.97 -7.48 -1.10
N CYS A 60 2.33 -7.12 0.13
CA CYS A 60 3.38 -7.80 0.88
C CYS A 60 3.10 -9.30 1.04
N TRP A 61 1.85 -9.66 1.35
CA TRP A 61 1.44 -11.06 1.47
C TRP A 61 1.53 -11.80 0.13
N LEU A 62 1.04 -11.21 -0.96
CA LEU A 62 1.13 -11.77 -2.31
C LEU A 62 2.59 -12.04 -2.71
N LYS A 63 3.49 -11.07 -2.48
CA LYS A 63 4.93 -11.21 -2.74
C LYS A 63 5.56 -12.31 -1.89
N THR A 64 5.23 -12.35 -0.60
CA THR A 64 5.73 -13.37 0.35
C THR A 64 5.36 -14.78 -0.10
N HIS A 65 4.15 -14.96 -0.62
CA HIS A 65 3.64 -16.25 -1.08
C HIS A 65 3.82 -16.50 -2.59
N ARG A 66 4.51 -15.59 -3.31
CA ARG A 66 4.76 -15.67 -4.77
C ARG A 66 3.48 -15.81 -5.61
N ILE A 67 2.38 -15.20 -5.16
CA ILE A 67 1.11 -15.23 -5.88
C ILE A 67 1.12 -14.13 -6.95
N GLY A 68 0.87 -14.51 -8.21
CA GLY A 68 0.83 -13.56 -9.33
C GLY A 68 2.19 -13.08 -9.84
N SER A 69 3.29 -13.73 -9.45
CA SER A 69 4.59 -13.55 -10.12
C SER A 69 4.58 -14.31 -11.45
N PRO A 70 5.09 -13.73 -12.55
CA PRO A 70 5.26 -14.49 -13.79
C PRO A 70 6.26 -15.62 -13.54
N SER A 71 5.88 -16.84 -13.95
CA SER A 71 6.71 -18.04 -13.92
C SER A 71 7.98 -17.90 -14.75
#